data_AF-A0A443SQF0-F1
#
_entry.id   AF-A0A443SQF0-F1
#
_cell.length_a   1.000
_cell.length_b   1.000
_cell.length_c   1.000
_cell.angle_alpha   90.00
_cell.angle_beta   90.00
_cell.angle_gamma   90.00
#
_symmetry.space_group_name_H-M   'P 1'
#
loop_
_entity.id
_entity.type
_entity.pdbx_description
1 polymer ?
#
loop_
_entity_poly.entity_id
_entity_poly.type
_entity_poly.pdbx_seq_one_letter_code
_entity_poly.pdbx_strand_id
1 'polypeptide(L)'
;MCFVLDVLLALKSGFTNFFYFTGFALIVTCIVLAALGYAAYVAYAQFCRFFVSTIELHRYNDHGGEAYTWLLQWTYKKLEKCTNVEVAAEMHQNETGKYEPKFHYSPAIGVHYFMYKGSLIKMTRTHFSKDQGRGIIILSRLGRSVEPLYDIVEEAEKEYNAVEPPSNTISVYVAKGDYWHFLGNPRKKRPLSTVYLSGDISMRLLKDIEDFAKSEEWYCEHGIPYRRGYLLYGPPGCGKSSFVKAIAGELGKNICTASLSNPCFTDDKLNELFNSTPEN
;
A
#
# COMPACT_ATOMS: atom_id res chain seq x y z
N MET A 1 -28.84 -44.61 -41.25
CA MET A 1 -28.35 -44.25 -42.61
C MET A 1 -29.28 -43.27 -43.33
N CYS A 2 -30.61 -43.39 -43.21
CA CYS A 2 -31.57 -42.43 -43.81
C CYS A 2 -31.44 -40.98 -43.30
N PHE A 3 -31.27 -40.76 -41.98
CA PHE A 3 -31.23 -39.40 -41.41
C PHE A 3 -30.07 -38.54 -41.94
N VAL A 4 -28.91 -39.14 -42.19
CA VAL A 4 -27.74 -38.45 -42.76
C VAL A 4 -27.98 -38.13 -44.25
N LEU A 5 -28.67 -39.03 -44.96
CA LEU A 5 -29.03 -38.83 -46.36
C LEU A 5 -30.08 -37.73 -46.53
N ASP A 6 -31.06 -37.66 -45.63
CA ASP A 6 -32.10 -36.63 -45.63
C ASP A 6 -31.52 -35.25 -45.29
N VAL A 7 -30.57 -35.16 -44.35
CA VAL A 7 -29.84 -33.92 -44.05
C VAL A 7 -28.99 -33.49 -45.25
N LEU A 8 -28.33 -34.42 -45.94
CA LEU A 8 -27.56 -34.12 -47.15
C LEU A 8 -28.44 -33.67 -48.33
N LEU A 9 -29.62 -34.27 -48.50
CA LEU A 9 -30.59 -33.87 -49.51
C LEU A 9 -31.22 -32.51 -49.20
N ALA A 10 -31.52 -32.22 -47.93
CA ALA A 10 -32.03 -30.93 -47.47
C ALA A 10 -30.96 -29.82 -47.60
N LEU A 11 -29.68 -30.12 -47.33
CA LEU A 11 -28.59 -29.20 -47.62
C LEU A 11 -28.50 -28.94 -49.13
N LYS A 12 -28.54 -29.99 -49.97
CA LYS A 12 -28.47 -29.87 -51.42
C LYS A 12 -29.63 -29.04 -52.01
N SER A 13 -30.86 -29.19 -51.49
CA SER A 13 -32.03 -28.39 -51.90
C SER A 13 -32.03 -26.96 -51.35
N GLY A 14 -31.41 -26.75 -50.18
CA GLY A 14 -31.15 -25.44 -49.60
C GLY A 14 -30.12 -24.62 -50.38
N PHE A 15 -29.09 -25.27 -50.93
CA PHE A 15 -28.08 -24.62 -51.79
C PHE A 15 -28.62 -24.20 -53.17
N THR A 16 -29.67 -24.84 -53.67
CA THR A 16 -30.31 -24.46 -54.95
C THR A 16 -31.30 -23.29 -54.83
N ASN A 17 -31.78 -22.99 -53.62
CA ASN A 17 -32.70 -21.89 -53.38
C ASN A 17 -31.96 -20.64 -52.85
N PHE A 18 -31.96 -19.57 -53.64
CA PHE A 18 -31.23 -18.33 -53.35
C PHE A 18 -31.51 -17.75 -51.94
N PHE A 19 -32.75 -17.87 -51.44
CA PHE A 19 -33.15 -17.37 -50.11
C PHE A 19 -32.59 -18.17 -48.93
N TYR A 20 -32.35 -19.48 -49.08
CA TYR A 20 -31.77 -20.30 -48.01
C TYR A 20 -30.24 -20.26 -48.03
N PHE A 21 -29.65 -20.09 -49.21
CA PHE A 21 -28.22 -19.90 -49.40
C PHE A 21 -27.70 -18.66 -48.67
N THR A 22 -28.41 -17.54 -48.74
CA THR A 22 -28.03 -16.30 -48.04
C THR A 22 -28.08 -16.45 -46.51
N GLY A 23 -29.06 -17.17 -45.98
CA GLY A 23 -29.14 -17.47 -44.54
C GLY A 23 -27.98 -18.35 -44.05
N PHE A 24 -27.65 -19.41 -44.80
CA PHE A 24 -26.50 -20.26 -44.46
C PHE A 24 -25.16 -19.52 -44.59
N ALA A 25 -25.00 -18.71 -45.64
CA ALA A 25 -23.82 -17.86 -45.82
C ALA A 25 -23.66 -16.85 -44.66
N LEU A 26 -24.75 -16.32 -44.12
CA LEU A 26 -24.72 -15.42 -42.97
C LEU A 26 -24.30 -16.15 -41.68
N ILE A 27 -24.80 -17.36 -41.45
CA ILE A 27 -24.39 -18.17 -40.29
C ILE A 27 -22.90 -18.53 -40.37
N VAL A 28 -22.44 -19.00 -41.54
CA VAL A 28 -21.02 -19.34 -41.74
C VAL A 28 -20.13 -18.11 -41.56
N THR A 29 -20.51 -16.96 -42.11
CA THR A 29 -19.73 -15.73 -41.91
C THR A 29 -19.72 -15.29 -40.45
N CYS A 30 -20.84 -15.40 -39.72
CA CYS A 30 -20.87 -15.16 -38.26
C CYS A 30 -19.93 -16.09 -37.49
N ILE A 31 -19.92 -17.39 -37.80
CA ILE A 31 -19.04 -18.37 -37.14
C ILE A 31 -17.57 -18.03 -37.43
N VAL A 32 -17.24 -17.71 -38.68
CA VAL A 32 -15.88 -17.32 -39.08
C VAL A 32 -15.45 -16.03 -38.37
N LEU A 33 -16.31 -15.01 -38.31
CA LEU A 33 -16.02 -13.76 -37.59
C LEU A 33 -15.83 -13.99 -36.09
N ALA A 34 -16.66 -14.84 -35.47
CA ALA A 34 -16.52 -15.21 -34.07
C ALA A 34 -15.19 -15.95 -33.80
N ALA A 35 -14.84 -16.90 -34.68
CA ALA A 35 -13.58 -17.65 -34.58
C ALA A 35 -12.36 -16.74 -34.77
N LEU A 36 -12.42 -15.79 -35.70
CA LEU A 36 -11.37 -14.78 -35.90
C LEU A 36 -11.23 -13.86 -34.69
N GLY A 37 -12.34 -13.39 -34.13
CA GLY A 37 -12.34 -12.58 -32.92
C GLY A 37 -11.74 -13.32 -31.72
N TYR A 38 -12.08 -14.60 -31.54
CA TYR A 38 -11.52 -15.45 -30.50
C TYR A 38 -10.02 -15.69 -30.71
N ALA A 39 -9.59 -15.99 -31.94
CA ALA A 39 -8.18 -16.17 -32.27
C ALA A 39 -7.37 -14.89 -32.01
N ALA A 40 -7.89 -13.73 -32.38
CA ALA A 40 -7.27 -12.44 -32.09
C ALA A 40 -7.16 -12.16 -30.58
N TYR A 41 -8.20 -12.48 -29.81
CA TYR A 41 -8.18 -12.37 -28.35
C TYR A 41 -7.11 -13.27 -27.72
N VAL A 42 -7.03 -14.54 -28.12
CA VAL A 42 -6.02 -15.48 -27.62
C VAL A 42 -4.61 -15.02 -28.02
N ALA A 43 -4.43 -14.58 -29.27
CA ALA A 43 -3.14 -14.05 -29.75
C ALA A 43 -2.70 -12.82 -28.95
N TYR A 44 -3.62 -11.90 -28.65
CA TYR A 44 -3.35 -10.73 -27.80
C TYR A 44 -2.98 -11.14 -26.37
N ALA A 45 -3.71 -12.10 -25.78
CA ALA A 45 -3.40 -12.59 -24.44
C ALA A 45 -2.01 -13.25 -24.36
N GLN A 46 -1.64 -14.04 -25.36
CA GLN A 46 -0.29 -14.61 -25.46
C GLN A 46 0.77 -13.51 -25.65
N PHE A 47 0.51 -12.52 -26.50
CA PHE A 47 1.40 -11.38 -26.67
C PHE A 47 1.64 -10.66 -25.34
N CYS A 48 0.59 -10.32 -24.59
CA CYS A 48 0.72 -9.71 -23.28
C CYS A 48 1.52 -10.59 -22.32
N ARG A 49 1.27 -11.90 -22.30
CA ARG A 49 1.99 -12.84 -21.43
C ARG A 49 3.49 -12.91 -21.70
N PHE A 50 3.91 -12.78 -22.96
CA PHE A 50 5.32 -12.93 -23.36
C PHE A 50 6.09 -11.61 -23.47
N PHE A 51 5.40 -10.49 -23.66
CA PHE A 51 6.02 -9.20 -23.98
C PHE A 51 5.61 -8.06 -23.05
N VAL A 52 4.71 -8.28 -22.09
CA VAL A 52 4.33 -7.26 -21.11
C VAL A 52 4.74 -7.73 -19.73
N SER A 53 5.58 -6.93 -19.08
CA SER A 53 5.95 -7.12 -17.68
C SER A 53 5.02 -6.30 -16.80
N THR A 54 4.55 -6.87 -15.69
CA THR A 54 3.58 -6.24 -14.79
C THR A 54 3.95 -6.43 -13.32
N ILE A 55 3.70 -5.42 -12.50
CA ILE A 55 3.72 -5.53 -11.03
C ILE A 55 2.39 -5.04 -10.46
N GLU A 56 1.94 -5.69 -9.39
CA GLU A 56 0.67 -5.42 -8.73
C GLU A 56 0.90 -5.03 -7.27
N LEU A 57 0.32 -3.90 -6.88
CA LEU A 57 0.45 -3.34 -5.53
C LEU A 57 -0.93 -3.27 -4.89
N HIS A 58 -1.08 -3.98 -3.78
CA HIS A 58 -2.33 -4.08 -3.03
C HIS A 58 -2.30 -3.17 -1.81
N ARG A 59 -3.36 -2.36 -1.63
CA ARG A 59 -3.46 -1.45 -0.48
C ARG A 59 -3.58 -2.16 0.89
N TYR A 60 -4.07 -3.40 0.92
CA TYR A 60 -4.43 -4.12 2.15
C TYR A 60 -3.78 -5.51 2.27
N ASN A 61 -2.73 -5.82 1.50
CA ASN A 61 -1.95 -7.01 1.81
C ASN A 61 -1.13 -6.73 3.08
N ASP A 62 -1.01 -7.72 3.96
CA ASP A 62 -0.43 -7.65 5.31
C ASP A 62 1.04 -7.12 5.33
N HIS A 63 1.66 -6.96 4.16
CA HIS A 63 3.02 -6.42 3.98
C HIS A 63 3.15 -5.32 2.90
N GLY A 64 2.08 -4.90 2.20
CA GLY A 64 2.17 -4.13 0.93
C GLY A 64 1.48 -2.76 0.89
N GLY A 65 0.76 -2.37 1.95
CA GLY A 65 -0.08 -1.16 1.92
C GLY A 65 0.69 0.16 1.83
N GLU A 66 1.93 0.21 2.29
CA GLU A 66 2.75 1.42 2.29
C GLU A 66 3.26 1.76 0.88
N ALA A 67 3.76 0.76 0.15
CA ALA A 67 4.20 0.89 -1.24
C ALA A 67 3.10 1.43 -2.17
N TYR A 68 1.83 1.07 -1.91
CA TYR A 68 0.67 1.65 -2.60
C TYR A 68 0.62 3.18 -2.43
N THR A 69 0.85 3.67 -1.20
CA THR A 69 0.77 5.09 -0.86
C THR A 69 1.96 5.86 -1.44
N TRP A 70 3.18 5.30 -1.34
CA TRP A 70 4.39 5.89 -1.90
C TRP A 70 4.25 6.09 -3.40
N LEU A 71 3.83 5.04 -4.10
CA LEU A 71 3.65 5.10 -5.55
C LEU A 71 2.57 6.09 -5.95
N LEU A 72 1.46 6.16 -5.21
CA LEU A 72 0.38 7.10 -5.52
C LEU A 72 0.84 8.58 -5.40
N GLN A 73 1.66 8.89 -4.39
CA GLN A 73 2.23 10.23 -4.24
C GLN A 73 3.32 10.53 -5.27
N TRP A 74 4.21 9.56 -5.53
CA TRP A 74 5.28 9.68 -6.52
C TRP A 74 4.72 9.91 -7.93
N THR A 75 3.71 9.11 -8.30
CA THR A 75 3.04 9.23 -9.60
C THR A 75 2.36 10.58 -9.76
N TYR A 76 1.72 11.14 -8.74
CA TYR A 76 1.16 12.50 -8.81
C TYR A 76 2.23 13.56 -9.13
N LYS A 77 3.43 13.46 -8.53
CA LYS A 77 4.52 14.40 -8.79
C LYS A 77 5.12 14.25 -10.20
N LYS A 78 5.27 13.01 -10.68
CA LYS A 78 5.96 12.69 -11.95
C LYS A 78 5.06 12.73 -13.17
N LEU A 79 3.76 12.49 -13.00
CA LEU A 79 2.76 12.69 -14.03
C LEU A 79 2.49 14.19 -14.15
N GLU A 80 3.40 14.93 -14.83
CA GLU A 80 3.28 16.39 -14.99
C GLU A 80 1.97 16.86 -15.63
N LYS A 81 1.12 15.96 -16.15
CA LYS A 81 -0.26 16.26 -16.59
C LYS A 81 -1.16 15.03 -16.39
N CYS A 82 -1.44 14.62 -15.16
CA CYS A 82 -2.56 13.70 -14.91
C CYS A 82 -3.85 14.30 -15.49
N THR A 83 -4.48 13.62 -16.45
CA THR A 83 -5.77 14.05 -17.01
C THR A 83 -6.91 13.85 -16.04
N ASN A 84 -6.86 12.78 -15.22
CA ASN A 84 -7.87 12.47 -14.21
C ASN A 84 -7.23 12.45 -12.83
N VAL A 85 -7.73 13.31 -11.93
CA VAL A 85 -7.19 13.50 -10.57
C VAL A 85 -8.30 13.26 -9.55
N GLU A 86 -8.02 12.47 -8.53
CA GLU A 86 -8.82 12.35 -7.31
C GLU A 86 -8.31 13.34 -6.27
N VAL A 87 -9.24 14.00 -5.59
CA VAL A 87 -8.96 14.95 -4.52
C VAL A 87 -9.48 14.38 -3.20
N ALA A 88 -8.58 14.21 -2.24
CA ALA A 88 -8.92 13.91 -0.86
C ALA A 88 -8.72 15.16 -0.01
N ALA A 89 -9.71 15.53 0.79
CA ALA A 89 -9.60 16.63 1.75
C ALA A 89 -9.45 16.06 3.15
N GLU A 90 -8.34 16.34 3.79
CA GLU A 90 -8.13 16.08 5.21
C GLU A 90 -8.39 17.36 6.00
N MET A 91 -9.36 17.32 6.90
CA MET A 91 -9.62 18.43 7.82
C MET A 91 -8.56 18.39 8.92
N HIS A 92 -7.60 19.31 8.86
CA HIS A 92 -6.59 19.45 9.89
C HIS A 92 -7.04 20.51 10.90
N GLN A 93 -7.13 20.13 12.17
CA GLN A 93 -7.37 21.10 13.23
C GLN A 93 -6.04 21.72 13.65
N ASN A 94 -5.91 23.04 13.45
CA ASN A 94 -4.75 23.77 13.93
C ASN A 94 -4.78 23.89 15.47
N GLU A 95 -3.64 24.28 16.05
CA GLU A 95 -3.48 24.44 17.51
C GLU A 95 -4.47 25.45 18.12
N THR A 96 -5.02 26.36 17.31
CA THR A 96 -6.05 27.33 17.68
C THR A 96 -7.47 26.77 17.65
N GLY A 97 -7.64 25.49 17.33
CA GLY A 97 -8.94 24.84 17.19
C GLY A 97 -9.65 25.08 15.85
N LYS A 98 -9.08 25.92 14.98
CA LYS A 98 -9.58 26.21 13.63
C LYS A 98 -9.34 25.02 12.70
N TYR A 99 -10.36 24.61 11.97
CA TYR A 99 -10.25 23.59 10.93
C TYR A 99 -9.75 24.22 9.64
N GLU A 100 -8.64 23.71 9.11
CA GLU A 100 -8.11 24.08 7.80
C GLU A 100 -8.06 22.83 6.90
N PRO A 101 -8.64 22.89 5.69
CA PRO A 101 -8.62 21.76 4.78
C PRO A 101 -7.23 21.65 4.15
N LYS A 102 -6.61 20.48 4.27
CA LYS A 102 -5.43 20.08 3.50
C LYS A 102 -5.88 19.19 2.35
N PHE A 103 -5.64 19.63 1.13
CA PHE A 103 -5.98 18.87 -0.07
C PHE A 103 -4.80 17.99 -0.47
N HIS A 104 -5.09 16.71 -0.66
CA HIS A 104 -4.19 15.73 -1.25
C HIS A 104 -4.71 15.35 -2.62
N TYR A 105 -3.84 15.41 -3.61
CA TYR A 105 -4.15 15.09 -4.98
C TYR A 105 -3.48 13.76 -5.36
N SER A 106 -4.20 12.93 -6.09
CA SER A 106 -3.68 11.65 -6.57
C SER A 106 -4.28 11.29 -7.92
N PRO A 107 -3.66 10.41 -8.72
CA PRO A 107 -4.25 9.93 -9.96
C PRO A 107 -5.59 9.24 -9.70
N ALA A 108 -6.65 9.62 -10.41
CA ALA A 108 -7.98 9.03 -10.24
C ALA A 108 -8.02 7.54 -10.62
N ILE A 109 -9.12 6.86 -10.31
CA ILE A 109 -9.37 5.48 -10.76
C ILE A 109 -9.38 5.44 -12.30
N GLY A 110 -8.68 4.48 -12.89
CA GLY A 110 -8.60 4.34 -14.34
C GLY A 110 -7.20 3.99 -14.83
N VAL A 111 -6.94 4.28 -16.11
CA VAL A 111 -5.67 4.00 -16.79
C VAL A 111 -4.93 5.31 -17.05
N HIS A 112 -3.66 5.34 -16.66
CA HIS A 112 -2.74 6.46 -16.84
C HIS A 112 -1.48 5.98 -17.57
N TYR A 113 -0.88 6.84 -18.37
CA TYR A 113 0.36 6.53 -19.10
C TYR A 113 1.42 7.58 -18.80
N PHE A 114 2.65 7.14 -18.58
CA PHE A 114 3.80 8.03 -18.41
C PHE A 114 5.09 7.42 -18.95
N MET A 115 6.06 8.29 -19.24
CA MET A 115 7.40 7.86 -19.63
C MET A 115 8.31 7.78 -18.39
N TYR A 116 9.03 6.67 -18.24
CA TYR A 116 10.05 6.49 -17.20
C TYR A 116 11.33 5.93 -17.82
N LYS A 117 12.46 6.64 -17.67
CA LYS A 117 13.77 6.29 -18.25
C LYS A 117 13.67 5.81 -19.72
N GLY A 118 12.87 6.51 -20.54
CA GLY A 118 12.66 6.19 -21.96
C GLY A 118 11.67 5.04 -22.26
N SER A 119 11.00 4.49 -21.24
CA SER A 119 10.00 3.42 -21.38
C SER A 119 8.59 3.92 -21.07
N LEU A 120 7.63 3.57 -21.91
CA LEU A 120 6.22 3.85 -21.66
C LEU A 120 5.67 2.90 -20.60
N ILE A 121 5.22 3.45 -19.48
CA ILE A 121 4.59 2.74 -18.37
C ILE A 121 3.09 3.02 -18.42
N LYS A 122 2.30 1.94 -18.36
CA LYS A 122 0.87 1.98 -18.13
C LYS A 122 0.60 1.71 -16.65
N MET A 123 -0.05 2.66 -15.98
CA MET A 123 -0.57 2.47 -14.64
C MET A 123 -2.08 2.28 -14.69
N THR A 124 -2.59 1.22 -14.09
CA THR A 124 -4.02 0.98 -13.93
C THR A 124 -4.36 0.96 -12.46
N ARG A 125 -5.24 1.88 -12.04
CA ARG A 125 -5.75 1.96 -10.67
C ARG A 125 -7.20 1.47 -10.64
N THR A 126 -7.48 0.48 -9.81
CA THR A 126 -8.83 -0.10 -9.64
C THR A 126 -9.20 -0.19 -8.16
N HIS A 127 -10.50 -0.25 -7.88
CA HIS A 127 -11.04 -0.57 -6.57
C HIS A 127 -11.92 -1.81 -6.67
N PHE A 128 -11.91 -2.65 -5.63
CA PHE A 128 -12.86 -3.76 -5.57
C PHE A 128 -14.26 -3.23 -5.26
N SER A 129 -15.20 -3.46 -6.18
CA SER A 129 -16.59 -2.96 -6.10
C SER A 129 -17.35 -3.38 -4.83
N LYS A 130 -16.91 -4.43 -4.13
CA LYS A 130 -17.55 -4.91 -2.89
C LYS A 130 -16.95 -4.32 -1.61
N ASP A 131 -15.80 -3.66 -1.70
CA ASP A 131 -15.04 -3.23 -0.53
C ASP A 131 -14.29 -1.92 -0.86
N GLN A 132 -14.90 -0.77 -0.55
CA GLN A 132 -14.40 0.57 -0.92
C GLN A 132 -12.94 0.83 -0.43
N GLY A 133 -12.45 0.05 0.53
CA GLY A 133 -11.09 0.11 1.02
C GLY A 133 -10.04 -0.53 0.10
N ARG A 134 -10.35 -1.61 -0.62
CA ARG A 134 -9.31 -2.40 -1.32
C ARG A 134 -9.02 -1.80 -2.71
N GLY A 135 -7.93 -1.04 -2.81
CA GLY A 135 -7.38 -0.53 -4.07
C GLY A 135 -6.23 -1.39 -4.58
N ILE A 136 -6.11 -1.52 -5.90
CA ILE A 136 -4.95 -2.11 -6.58
C ILE A 136 -4.37 -1.09 -7.55
N ILE A 137 -3.04 -0.96 -7.55
CA ILE A 137 -2.29 -0.31 -8.62
C ILE A 137 -1.52 -1.37 -9.39
N ILE A 138 -1.72 -1.41 -10.71
CA ILE A 138 -0.99 -2.28 -11.62
C ILE A 138 -0.10 -1.41 -12.49
N LEU A 139 1.22 -1.61 -12.42
CA LEU A 139 2.16 -1.02 -13.37
C LEU A 139 2.50 -2.05 -14.44
N SER A 140 2.50 -1.63 -15.70
CA SER A 140 2.80 -2.49 -16.84
C SER A 140 3.68 -1.77 -17.84
N ARG A 141 4.64 -2.47 -18.44
CA ARG A 141 5.43 -1.94 -19.55
C ARG A 141 5.61 -2.98 -20.64
N LEU A 142 5.86 -2.50 -21.85
CA LEU A 142 6.31 -3.37 -22.93
C LEU A 142 7.78 -3.76 -22.69
N GLY A 143 8.05 -5.05 -22.65
CA GLY A 143 9.37 -5.61 -22.37
C GLY A 143 9.30 -6.86 -21.50
N ARG A 144 10.39 -7.64 -21.49
CA ARG A 144 10.53 -8.86 -20.68
C ARG A 144 11.21 -8.62 -19.32
N SER A 145 11.74 -7.42 -19.08
CA SER A 145 12.36 -7.08 -17.80
C SER A 145 11.39 -6.28 -16.93
N VAL A 146 11.18 -6.80 -15.72
CA VAL A 146 10.47 -6.17 -14.60
C VAL A 146 11.35 -5.17 -13.85
N GLU A 147 12.67 -5.16 -14.05
CA GLU A 147 13.62 -4.36 -13.25
C GLU A 147 13.25 -2.86 -13.24
N PRO A 148 12.89 -2.24 -14.37
CA PRO A 148 12.53 -0.82 -14.34
C PRO A 148 11.19 -0.52 -13.64
N LEU A 149 10.38 -1.54 -13.36
CA LEU A 149 9.21 -1.38 -12.50
C LEU A 149 9.62 -1.41 -11.02
N TYR A 150 10.61 -2.22 -10.64
CA TYR A 150 11.20 -2.18 -9.30
C TYR A 150 11.88 -0.84 -9.02
N ASP A 151 12.65 -0.31 -9.98
CA ASP A 151 13.26 1.03 -9.88
C ASP A 151 12.24 2.11 -9.52
N ILE A 152 11.04 2.06 -10.10
CA ILE A 152 9.96 3.03 -9.82
C ILE A 152 9.50 2.91 -8.36
N VAL A 153 9.34 1.69 -7.86
CA VAL A 153 8.91 1.45 -6.48
C VAL A 153 9.99 1.92 -5.50
N GLU A 154 11.25 1.61 -5.76
CA GLU A 154 12.38 2.07 -4.94
C GLU A 154 12.54 3.59 -4.98
N GLU A 155 12.35 4.24 -6.13
CA GLU A 155 12.39 5.69 -6.24
C GLU A 155 11.22 6.33 -5.48
N ALA A 156 10.03 5.74 -5.56
CA ALA A 156 8.87 6.19 -4.81
C ALA A 156 9.08 6.05 -3.29
N GLU A 157 9.65 4.95 -2.83
CA GLU A 157 10.04 4.74 -1.43
C GLU A 157 11.07 5.79 -0.98
N LYS A 158 12.16 5.97 -1.75
CA LYS A 158 13.20 6.94 -1.44
C LYS A 158 12.64 8.36 -1.38
N GLU A 159 11.80 8.76 -2.32
CA GLU A 159 11.17 10.09 -2.30
C GLU A 159 10.18 10.26 -1.15
N TYR A 160 9.46 9.20 -0.78
CA TYR A 160 8.55 9.24 0.36
C TYR A 160 9.32 9.39 1.67
N ASN A 161 10.38 8.61 1.86
CA ASN A 161 11.24 8.64 3.04
C ASN A 161 12.12 9.90 3.09
N ALA A 162 12.50 10.46 1.94
CA ALA A 162 13.26 11.73 1.86
C ALA A 162 12.41 12.94 2.23
N VAL A 163 11.08 12.82 2.27
CA VAL A 163 10.25 13.78 3.01
C VAL A 163 10.50 13.51 4.49
N GLU A 164 11.61 14.04 5.01
CA GLU A 164 11.89 13.94 6.43
C GLU A 164 10.67 14.49 7.17
N PRO A 165 10.11 13.72 8.12
CA PRO A 165 9.11 14.26 9.01
C PRO A 165 9.76 15.51 9.66
N PRO A 166 9.03 16.63 9.81
CA PRO A 166 9.63 17.85 10.36
C PRO A 166 10.44 17.47 11.60
N SER A 167 11.68 17.92 11.72
CA SER A 167 12.65 17.49 12.76
C SER A 167 12.08 17.49 14.19
N ASN A 168 10.99 18.24 14.39
CA ASN A 168 10.20 18.33 15.60
C ASN A 168 8.97 17.39 15.67
N THR A 169 8.97 16.24 15.00
CA THR A 169 7.85 15.28 15.03
C THR A 169 8.27 13.86 15.41
N ILE A 170 7.30 13.06 15.85
CA ILE A 170 7.42 11.64 16.19
C ILE A 170 6.36 10.85 15.43
N SER A 171 6.76 9.71 14.88
CA SER A 171 5.84 8.78 14.25
C SER A 171 5.22 7.87 15.31
N VAL A 172 3.91 7.65 15.22
CA VAL A 172 3.17 6.76 16.12
C VAL A 172 2.63 5.62 15.29
N TYR A 173 2.98 4.39 15.65
CA TYR A 173 2.49 3.16 15.05
C TYR A 173 1.52 2.48 16.00
N VAL A 174 0.48 1.87 15.44
CA VAL A 174 -0.51 1.07 16.17
C VAL A 174 -0.49 -0.33 15.60
N ALA A 175 -0.44 -1.32 16.47
CA ALA A 175 -0.51 -2.70 16.04
C ALA A 175 -1.92 -3.05 15.54
N LYS A 176 -1.99 -3.55 14.30
CA LYS A 176 -3.22 -4.04 13.66
C LYS A 176 -2.97 -5.48 13.19
N GLY A 177 -3.51 -6.45 13.92
CA GLY A 177 -3.28 -7.86 13.60
C GLY A 177 -1.84 -8.25 13.92
N ASP A 178 -1.06 -8.50 12.87
CA ASP A 178 0.34 -8.95 12.88
C ASP A 178 1.33 -7.89 12.38
N TYR A 179 0.88 -6.70 11.98
CA TYR A 179 1.75 -5.63 11.47
C TYR A 179 1.57 -4.28 12.18
N TRP A 180 2.59 -3.43 12.05
CA TRP A 180 2.58 -2.05 12.53
C TRP A 180 1.96 -1.12 11.50
N HIS A 181 0.88 -0.44 11.89
CA HIS A 181 0.20 0.54 11.05
C HIS A 181 0.55 1.95 11.51
N PHE A 182 1.13 2.77 10.63
CA PHE A 182 1.41 4.16 10.93
C PHE A 182 0.12 4.98 11.17
N LEU A 183 0.03 5.70 12.28
CA LEU A 183 -1.17 6.43 12.72
C LEU A 183 -1.32 7.79 12.02
N GLY A 184 -1.29 7.79 10.69
CA GLY A 184 -1.52 8.97 9.86
C GLY A 184 -0.42 10.02 10.02
N ASN A 185 -0.74 11.26 10.38
CA ASN A 185 0.26 12.33 10.40
C ASN A 185 1.23 12.23 11.61
N PRO A 186 2.55 12.47 11.41
CA PRO A 186 3.51 12.61 12.50
C PRO A 186 3.04 13.62 13.55
N ARG A 187 3.23 13.30 14.84
CA ARG A 187 2.81 14.18 15.94
C ARG A 187 3.96 15.10 16.32
N LYS A 188 3.67 16.36 16.66
CA LYS A 188 4.71 17.26 17.20
C LYS A 188 5.31 16.68 18.48
N LYS A 189 6.63 16.80 18.63
CA LYS A 189 7.33 16.43 19.86
C LYS A 189 6.78 17.26 21.01
N ARG A 190 6.51 16.59 22.12
CA ARG A 190 6.09 17.24 23.36
C ARG A 190 7.35 17.48 24.19
N PRO A 191 7.75 18.73 24.48
CA PRO A 191 8.92 18.98 25.31
C PRO A 191 8.76 18.37 26.70
N LEU A 192 9.82 17.74 27.22
CA LEU A 192 9.81 17.08 28.53
C LEU A 192 9.42 18.03 29.66
N SER A 193 9.79 19.31 29.55
CA SER A 193 9.43 20.38 30.48
C SER A 193 7.92 20.60 30.65
N THR A 194 7.10 20.15 29.71
CA THR A 194 5.63 20.28 29.78
C THR A 194 4.94 19.16 30.57
N VAL A 195 5.70 18.17 31.05
CA VAL A 195 5.18 17.04 31.81
C VAL A 195 5.71 17.12 33.24
N TYR A 196 4.86 17.56 34.15
CA TYR A 196 5.20 17.69 35.56
C TYR A 196 4.95 16.35 36.28
N LEU A 197 6.03 15.69 36.69
CA LEU A 197 6.01 14.53 37.58
C LEU A 197 6.63 14.93 38.93
N SER A 198 6.25 14.25 40.01
CA SER A 198 6.76 14.55 41.34
C SER A 198 8.25 14.17 41.48
N GLY A 199 9.03 15.06 42.08
CA GLY A 199 10.45 14.80 42.37
C GLY A 199 11.29 14.67 41.11
N ASP A 200 12.34 13.85 41.20
CA ASP A 200 13.35 13.68 40.14
C ASP A 200 13.13 12.43 39.27
N ILE A 201 11.89 11.92 39.24
CA ILE A 201 11.56 10.68 38.52
C ILE A 201 11.80 10.85 37.02
N SER A 202 11.50 12.03 36.48
CA SER A 202 11.63 12.31 35.05
C SER A 202 13.09 12.28 34.59
N MET A 203 13.98 12.98 35.27
CA MET A 203 15.40 13.03 34.88
C MET A 203 16.09 11.70 35.17
N ARG A 204 15.76 11.02 36.28
CA ARG A 204 16.30 9.70 36.59
C ARG A 204 15.97 8.68 35.50
N LEU A 205 14.73 8.67 35.00
CA LEU A 205 14.30 7.73 33.98
C LEU A 205 14.90 8.08 32.61
N LEU A 206 15.00 9.36 32.26
CA LEU A 206 15.68 9.80 31.03
C LEU A 206 17.15 9.36 31.04
N LYS A 207 17.85 9.59 32.15
CA LYS A 207 19.25 9.20 32.32
C LYS A 207 19.45 7.68 32.21
N ASP A 208 18.58 6.88 32.85
CA ASP A 208 18.64 5.41 32.73
C ASP A 208 18.47 4.93 31.28
N ILE A 209 17.61 5.59 30.50
CA ILE A 209 17.44 5.26 29.08
C ILE A 209 18.68 5.65 28.26
N GLU A 210 19.26 6.82 28.49
CA GLU A 210 20.48 7.26 27.82
C GLU A 210 21.69 6.37 28.16
N ASP A 211 21.80 5.95 29.42
CA ASP A 211 22.84 5.04 29.88
C ASP A 211 22.63 3.63 29.27
N PHE A 212 21.39 3.14 29.23
CA PHE A 212 21.03 1.90 28.55
C PHE A 212 21.43 1.93 27.08
N ALA A 213 21.11 3.02 26.37
CA ALA A 213 21.42 3.18 24.94
C ALA A 213 22.92 3.10 24.61
N LYS A 214 23.79 3.45 25.57
CA LYS A 214 25.26 3.40 25.43
C LYS A 214 25.87 2.07 25.87
N SER A 215 25.10 1.19 26.49
CA SER A 215 25.59 -0.02 27.14
C SER A 215 25.50 -1.29 26.29
N GLU A 216 25.20 -1.17 24.99
CA GLU A 216 25.00 -2.33 24.09
C GLU A 216 26.17 -3.34 24.13
N GLU A 217 27.42 -2.85 24.07
CA GLU A 217 28.62 -3.69 24.13
C GLU A 217 28.69 -4.50 25.44
N TRP A 218 28.37 -3.87 26.58
CA TRP A 218 28.36 -4.53 27.88
C TRP A 218 27.33 -5.68 27.93
N TYR A 219 26.14 -5.50 27.36
CA TYR A 219 25.13 -6.57 27.28
C TYR A 219 25.61 -7.73 26.41
N CYS A 220 26.22 -7.41 25.26
CA CYS A 220 26.78 -8.42 24.34
C CYS A 220 27.90 -9.24 24.98
N GLU A 221 28.85 -8.60 25.67
CA GLU A 221 29.96 -9.28 26.36
C GLU A 221 29.50 -10.26 27.43
N HIS A 222 28.39 -9.93 28.11
CA HIS A 222 27.83 -10.75 29.19
C HIS A 222 26.78 -11.76 28.70
N GLY A 223 26.49 -11.80 27.39
CA GLY A 223 25.48 -12.70 26.81
C GLY A 223 24.04 -12.41 27.27
N ILE A 224 23.76 -11.19 27.71
CA ILE A 224 22.44 -10.78 28.20
C ILE A 224 21.67 -10.14 27.04
N PRO A 225 20.41 -10.54 26.77
CA PRO A 225 19.60 -9.90 25.73
C PRO A 225 19.51 -8.38 25.96
N TYR A 226 19.87 -7.60 24.95
CA TYR A 226 19.84 -6.14 24.98
C TYR A 226 18.40 -5.61 24.92
N ARG A 227 17.69 -5.68 26.05
CA ARG A 227 16.29 -5.28 26.20
C ARG A 227 16.07 -4.64 27.57
N ARG A 228 15.29 -3.56 27.62
CA ARG A 228 14.95 -2.84 28.86
C ARG A 228 13.45 -2.60 28.94
N GLY A 229 12.83 -2.99 30.05
CA GLY A 229 11.40 -2.80 30.31
C GLY A 229 11.16 -1.80 31.43
N TYR A 230 10.19 -0.90 31.24
CA TYR A 230 9.78 0.09 32.24
C TYR A 230 8.30 -0.06 32.58
N LEU A 231 7.97 -0.04 33.87
CA LEU A 231 6.58 -0.09 34.36
C LEU A 231 6.20 1.25 35.01
N LEU A 232 5.30 1.99 34.37
CA LEU A 232 4.73 3.22 34.90
C LEU A 232 3.35 2.93 35.50
N TYR A 233 3.20 3.07 36.82
CA TYR A 233 1.94 2.79 37.52
C TYR A 233 1.42 4.03 38.29
N GLY A 234 0.13 4.03 38.64
CA GLY A 234 -0.53 5.11 39.38
C GLY A 234 -1.94 5.39 38.87
N PRO A 235 -2.68 6.34 39.49
CA PRO A 235 -4.06 6.67 39.11
C PRO A 235 -4.21 7.08 37.63
N PRO A 236 -5.37 6.84 36.99
CA PRO A 236 -5.63 7.34 35.64
C PRO A 236 -5.54 8.87 35.62
N GLY A 237 -5.03 9.45 34.53
CA GLY A 237 -4.89 10.91 34.40
C GLY A 237 -3.58 11.51 34.94
N CYS A 238 -2.72 10.76 35.64
CA CYS A 238 -1.43 11.27 36.15
C CYS A 238 -0.31 11.42 35.10
N GLY A 239 -0.64 11.61 33.82
CA GLY A 239 0.35 11.94 32.79
C GLY A 239 1.29 10.82 32.31
N LYS A 240 1.12 9.56 32.72
CA LYS A 240 1.97 8.42 32.30
C LYS A 240 2.18 8.32 30.79
N SER A 241 1.08 8.26 30.01
CA SER A 241 1.16 8.17 28.55
C SER A 241 1.70 9.45 27.90
N SER A 242 1.46 10.60 28.54
CA SER A 242 2.02 11.89 28.10
C SER A 242 3.55 11.95 28.30
N PHE A 243 4.03 11.36 29.39
CA PHE A 243 5.45 11.27 29.72
C PHE A 243 6.21 10.38 28.73
N VAL A 244 5.66 9.21 28.39
CA VAL A 244 6.22 8.33 27.34
C VAL A 244 6.37 9.07 26.01
N LYS A 245 5.35 9.84 25.61
CA LYS A 245 5.41 10.66 24.38
C LYS A 245 6.49 11.74 24.42
N ALA A 246 6.71 12.33 25.59
CA ALA A 246 7.73 13.37 25.76
C ALA A 246 9.14 12.77 25.68
N ILE A 247 9.39 11.65 26.37
CA ILE A 247 10.68 10.94 26.29
C ILE A 247 10.98 10.47 24.87
N ALA A 248 10.00 9.88 24.17
CA ALA A 248 10.18 9.46 22.79
C ALA A 248 10.55 10.64 21.87
N GLY A 249 9.95 11.81 22.11
CA GLY A 249 10.30 13.04 21.42
C GLY A 249 11.73 13.52 21.69
N GLU A 250 12.16 13.47 22.95
CA GLU A 250 13.52 13.87 23.37
C GLU A 250 14.59 12.95 22.75
N LEU A 251 14.33 11.65 22.71
CA LEU A 251 15.24 10.64 22.16
C LEU A 251 15.16 10.50 20.63
N GLY A 252 14.21 11.20 19.97
CA GLY A 252 13.96 11.06 18.55
C GLY A 252 13.53 9.65 18.15
N LYS A 253 12.74 8.97 18.98
CA LYS A 253 12.27 7.60 18.77
C LYS A 253 10.80 7.56 18.37
N ASN A 254 10.47 6.60 17.53
CA ASN A 254 9.09 6.32 17.13
C ASN A 254 8.35 5.58 18.25
N ILE A 255 7.03 5.77 18.34
CA ILE A 255 6.20 5.14 19.38
C ILE A 255 5.38 4.03 18.76
N CYS A 256 5.59 2.80 19.21
CA CYS A 256 4.78 1.65 18.84
C CYS A 256 3.78 1.33 19.96
N THR A 257 2.48 1.33 19.67
CA THR A 257 1.42 1.06 20.65
C THR A 257 0.64 -0.20 20.29
N ALA A 258 0.57 -1.13 21.23
CA ALA A 258 -0.21 -2.36 21.10
C ALA A 258 -1.20 -2.47 22.26
N SER A 259 -2.48 -2.74 21.95
CA SER A 259 -3.51 -2.96 22.96
C SER A 259 -3.73 -4.45 23.15
N LEU A 260 -3.33 -4.97 24.30
CA LEU A 260 -3.53 -6.39 24.68
C LEU A 260 -5.01 -6.76 24.85
N SER A 261 -5.92 -5.79 24.84
CA SER A 261 -7.36 -6.02 24.93
C SER A 261 -7.99 -6.51 23.63
N ASN A 262 -7.24 -6.54 22.53
CA ASN A 262 -7.78 -6.93 21.23
C ASN A 262 -7.87 -8.47 21.14
N PRO A 263 -9.06 -9.06 20.98
CA PRO A 263 -9.25 -10.52 20.98
C PRO A 263 -8.54 -11.24 19.82
N CYS A 264 -8.12 -10.51 18.79
CA CYS A 264 -7.38 -11.06 17.65
C CYS A 264 -5.86 -11.17 17.91
N PHE A 265 -5.35 -10.72 19.05
CA PHE A 265 -3.95 -10.90 19.45
C PHE A 265 -3.75 -12.30 20.01
N THR A 266 -3.12 -13.16 19.23
CA THR A 266 -2.54 -14.43 19.68
C THR A 266 -1.07 -14.24 20.02
N ASP A 267 -0.49 -15.14 20.82
CA ASP A 267 0.92 -15.08 21.21
C ASP A 267 1.85 -15.09 19.99
N ASP A 268 1.52 -15.86 18.95
CA ASP A 268 2.27 -15.91 17.69
C ASP A 268 2.34 -14.53 17.00
N LYS A 269 1.19 -13.85 16.87
CA LYS A 269 1.12 -12.51 16.25
C LYS A 269 1.84 -11.45 17.07
N LEU A 270 1.79 -11.58 18.39
CA LEU A 270 2.49 -10.67 19.29
C LEU A 270 4.01 -10.85 19.17
N ASN A 271 4.50 -12.08 19.03
CA ASN A 271 5.91 -12.34 18.73
C ASN A 271 6.31 -11.79 17.35
N GLU A 272 5.46 -11.96 16.34
CA GLU A 272 5.69 -11.40 15.00
C GLU A 272 5.75 -9.87 15.01
N LEU A 273 4.86 -9.22 15.78
CA LEU A 273 4.89 -7.76 15.98
C LEU A 273 6.18 -7.28 16.66
N PHE A 274 6.68 -8.01 17.66
CA PHE A 274 7.95 -7.66 18.30
C PHE A 274 9.16 -7.83 17.39
N ASN A 275 9.10 -8.75 16.42
CA ASN A 275 10.17 -8.96 15.45
C ASN A 275 10.09 -7.98 14.26
N SER A 276 8.90 -7.46 13.94
CA SER A 276 8.64 -6.57 12.81
C SER A 276 8.60 -5.08 13.17
N THR A 277 9.15 -4.69 14.33
CA THR A 277 9.14 -3.28 14.77
C THR A 277 9.85 -2.35 13.77
N PRO A 278 9.22 -1.22 13.37
CA PRO A 278 9.84 -0.26 12.47
C PRO A 278 11.13 0.31 13.04
N GLU A 279 12.09 0.59 12.16
CA GLU A 279 13.30 1.32 12.52
C GLU A 279 12.97 2.79 12.90
N ASN A 280 13.87 3.43 13.66
CA ASN A 280 13.67 4.80 14.14
C ASN A 280 14.15 5.83 13.14
#